data_AF-A0A438MXB0-F1
#
_entry.id   AF-A0A438MXB0-F1
#
_cell.length_a   1.000
_cell.length_b   1.000
_cell.length_c   1.000
_cell.angle_alpha   90.00
_cell.angle_beta   90.00
_cell.angle_gamma   90.00
#
_symmetry.space_group_name_H-M   'P 1'
#
loop_
_entity.id
_entity.type
_entity.pdbx_description
1 polymer ?
#
loop_
_entity_poly.entity_id
_entity_poly.type
_entity_poly.pdbx_seq_one_letter_code
_entity_poly.pdbx_strand_id
1 'polypeptide(L)'
;MLQQLPESVQMALWTLQESTSIMYASYVRLQELIEERFDRLVPLPYSPGSVMMKCESMHGCCEKKVPTKLTQDSEGAYFNYVNHCAAEQRYLIEDAFPDWRHKASRAGLNKYHALSVTFGGRQTTIAEWFAQLQTAVTFWCQQARAITLPDFDTTVLELQSETTSPSSDISEEDTADMMSLPMRAPRHPLDSDGFRLEITAALEAL
;
A
#
# COMPACT_ATOMS: atom_id res chain seq x y z
N MET A 1 -0.83 -20.92 -27.28
CA MET A 1 -1.44 -20.24 -28.46
C MET A 1 -0.80 -18.90 -28.81
N LEU A 2 0.05 -18.26 -27.98
CA LEU A 2 0.76 -17.03 -28.38
C LEU A 2 1.59 -17.20 -29.67
N GLN A 3 2.23 -18.36 -29.86
CA GLN A 3 3.05 -18.67 -31.04
C GLN A 3 2.29 -18.71 -32.39
N GLN A 4 0.95 -18.68 -32.38
CA GLN A 4 0.13 -18.65 -33.60
C GLN A 4 -0.25 -17.23 -34.05
N LEU A 5 0.08 -16.21 -33.25
CA LEU A 5 -0.16 -14.82 -33.59
C LEU A 5 0.96 -14.27 -34.48
N PRO A 6 0.71 -13.24 -35.31
CA PRO A 6 1.78 -12.52 -35.98
C PRO A 6 2.80 -12.00 -34.97
N GLU A 7 4.09 -12.06 -35.29
CA GLU A 7 5.18 -11.63 -34.40
C GLU A 7 4.99 -10.20 -33.89
N SER A 8 4.51 -9.30 -34.75
CA SER A 8 4.18 -7.92 -34.39
C SER A 8 3.12 -7.82 -33.28
N VAL A 9 2.15 -8.74 -33.27
CA VAL A 9 1.10 -8.80 -32.24
C VAL A 9 1.67 -9.37 -30.95
N GLN A 10 2.50 -10.40 -31.04
CA GLN A 10 3.14 -11.00 -29.87
C GLN A 10 4.02 -9.97 -29.14
N MET A 11 4.84 -9.22 -29.89
CA MET A 11 5.68 -8.16 -29.32
C MET A 11 4.86 -7.03 -28.70
N ALA A 12 3.79 -6.59 -29.38
CA ALA A 12 2.89 -5.57 -28.86
C ALA A 12 2.21 -6.00 -27.54
N LEU A 13 1.70 -7.23 -27.49
CA LEU A 13 1.10 -7.80 -26.28
C LEU A 13 2.13 -7.94 -25.15
N TRP A 14 3.35 -8.38 -25.46
CA TRP A 14 4.43 -8.51 -24.49
C TRP A 14 4.82 -7.16 -23.88
N THR A 15 5.10 -6.15 -24.71
CA THR A 15 5.47 -4.81 -24.23
C THR A 15 4.37 -4.19 -23.37
N LEU A 16 3.10 -4.38 -23.76
CA LEU A 16 1.97 -3.89 -22.97
C LEU A 16 1.84 -4.63 -21.65
N GLN A 17 1.98 -5.96 -21.65
CA GLN A 17 2.00 -6.76 -20.44
C GLN A 17 3.09 -6.28 -19.48
N GLU A 18 4.33 -6.11 -19.95
CA GLU A 18 5.46 -5.67 -19.13
C GLU A 18 5.18 -4.30 -18.50
N SER A 19 4.75 -3.33 -19.31
CA SER A 19 4.40 -2.00 -18.78
C SER A 19 3.21 -2.02 -17.81
N THR A 20 2.24 -2.91 -18.01
CA THR A 20 1.08 -3.04 -17.11
C THR A 20 1.51 -3.67 -15.78
N SER A 21 2.42 -4.64 -15.80
CA SER A 21 2.97 -5.22 -14.57
C SER A 21 3.67 -4.16 -13.73
N ILE A 22 4.42 -3.23 -14.36
CA ILE A 22 5.02 -2.08 -13.65
C ILE A 22 3.94 -1.20 -13.00
N MET A 23 2.88 -0.86 -13.75
CA MET A 23 1.73 -0.10 -13.21
C MET A 23 1.10 -0.78 -12.00
N TYR A 24 0.84 -2.08 -12.11
CA TYR A 24 0.21 -2.87 -11.06
C TYR A 24 1.11 -2.99 -9.83
N ALA A 25 2.39 -3.31 -10.01
CA ALA A 25 3.36 -3.45 -8.93
C ALA A 25 3.53 -2.14 -8.15
N SER A 26 3.61 -1.00 -8.85
CA SER A 26 3.70 0.32 -8.21
C SER A 26 2.41 0.68 -7.46
N TYR A 27 1.23 0.34 -8.02
CA TYR A 27 -0.04 0.51 -7.31
C TYR A 27 -0.12 -0.34 -6.03
N VAL A 28 0.23 -1.63 -6.11
CA VAL A 28 0.25 -2.52 -4.94
C VAL A 28 1.25 -2.00 -3.90
N ARG A 29 2.44 -1.59 -4.33
CA ARG A 29 3.46 -1.03 -3.44
C ARG A 29 2.96 0.21 -2.71
N LEU A 30 2.24 1.08 -3.40
CA LEU A 30 1.62 2.26 -2.79
C LEU A 30 0.58 1.86 -1.73
N GLN A 31 -0.27 0.85 -1.99
CA GLN A 31 -1.23 0.35 -1.00
C GLN A 31 -0.53 -0.23 0.23
N GLU A 32 0.49 -1.07 0.04
CA GLU A 32 1.29 -1.63 1.12
C GLU A 32 1.91 -0.53 1.99
N LEU A 33 2.49 0.49 1.37
CA LEU A 33 3.05 1.62 2.10
C LEU A 33 2.00 2.31 2.97
N ILE A 34 0.78 2.54 2.46
CA ILE A 34 -0.30 3.17 3.23
C ILE A 34 -0.76 2.28 4.41
N GLU A 35 -0.77 0.96 4.22
CA GLU A 35 -1.09 0.00 5.28
C GLU A 35 0.00 -0.04 6.37
N GLU A 36 1.26 0.16 6.01
CA GLU A 36 2.41 0.20 6.94
C GLU A 36 2.45 1.47 7.81
N ARG A 37 1.52 2.44 7.67
CA ARG A 37 1.61 3.76 8.34
C ARG A 37 1.80 3.70 9.86
N PHE A 38 1.15 2.73 10.53
CA PHE A 38 1.27 2.57 11.98
C PHE A 38 2.58 1.90 12.38
N ASP A 39 3.08 0.95 11.59
CA ASP A 39 4.34 0.25 11.84
C ASP A 39 5.56 1.20 11.71
N ARG A 40 5.36 2.36 11.05
CA ARG A 40 6.39 3.39 10.85
C ARG A 40 6.41 4.44 11.97
N LEU A 41 5.47 4.40 12.91
CA LEU A 41 5.56 5.17 14.16
C LEU A 41 6.57 4.49 15.08
N VAL A 42 7.80 5.02 15.11
CA VAL A 42 8.87 4.48 15.95
C VAL A 42 8.85 5.19 17.30
N PRO A 43 8.72 4.46 18.42
CA PRO A 43 8.84 5.05 19.75
C PRO A 43 10.24 5.62 19.94
N LEU A 44 10.34 6.89 20.28
CA LEU A 44 11.60 7.50 20.69
C LEU A 44 12.07 6.81 21.97
N PRO A 45 13.38 6.50 22.06
CA PRO A 45 13.94 5.94 23.28
C PRO A 45 13.70 6.93 24.40
N TYR A 46 12.99 6.49 25.45
CA TYR A 46 12.83 7.25 26.69
C TYR A 46 14.22 7.68 27.17
N SER A 47 14.55 8.96 27.03
CA SER A 47 15.64 9.56 27.79
C SER A 47 15.14 9.72 29.23
N PRO A 48 15.74 9.06 30.24
CA PRO A 48 15.33 9.22 31.63
C PRO A 48 15.61 10.63 32.20
N GLY A 49 16.04 11.59 31.38
CA GLY A 49 16.50 12.91 31.83
C GLY A 49 15.51 14.07 31.69
N SER A 50 14.36 13.92 31.01
CA SER A 50 13.55 15.09 30.63
C SER A 50 12.27 15.34 31.44
N VAL A 51 11.94 14.51 32.44
CA VAL A 51 10.79 14.78 33.33
C VAL A 51 11.16 14.54 34.79
N MET A 52 12.03 15.38 35.33
CA MET A 52 11.96 15.81 36.73
C MET A 52 12.20 17.32 36.77
N MET A 53 11.25 18.10 36.24
CA MET A 53 11.01 19.38 36.90
C MET A 53 10.48 19.05 38.29
N LYS A 54 11.34 19.24 39.30
CA LYS A 54 10.93 19.30 40.70
C LYS A 54 9.77 20.29 40.83
N CYS A 55 8.55 19.78 41.02
CA CYS A 55 7.51 20.55 41.68
C CYS A 55 7.77 20.50 43.20
N GLU A 56 8.75 21.28 43.67
CA GLU A 56 8.80 21.68 45.07
C GLU A 56 7.88 22.89 45.25
N SER A 57 6.57 22.64 45.36
CA SER A 57 5.68 23.60 46.01
C SER A 57 4.51 22.86 46.62
N MET A 58 4.47 22.87 47.95
CA MET A 58 3.30 22.53 48.74
C MET A 58 2.10 23.36 48.25
N HIS A 59 1.01 22.70 47.87
CA HIS A 59 -0.34 22.89 48.42
C HIS A 59 -1.30 22.02 47.59
N GLY A 60 -2.15 21.28 48.30
CA GLY A 60 -3.00 20.25 47.74
C GLY A 60 -3.99 20.76 46.71
N CYS A 61 -3.98 20.11 45.55
CA CYS A 61 -5.14 19.80 44.71
C CYS A 61 -4.63 18.86 43.62
N CYS A 62 -4.68 17.55 43.88
CA CYS A 62 -4.35 16.54 42.86
C CYS A 62 -5.51 16.45 41.87
N GLU A 63 -5.58 17.38 40.93
CA GLU A 63 -6.11 17.06 39.61
C GLU A 63 -5.23 15.93 39.07
N LYS A 64 -5.82 14.75 38.87
CA LYS A 64 -5.19 13.62 38.21
C LYS A 64 -4.83 14.04 36.79
N LYS A 65 -3.68 14.69 36.60
CA LYS A 65 -3.02 14.71 35.30
C LYS A 65 -2.62 13.27 35.04
N VAL A 66 -3.46 12.58 34.28
CA VAL A 66 -3.13 11.30 33.65
C VAL A 66 -1.74 11.50 33.03
N PRO A 67 -0.72 10.72 33.43
CA PRO A 67 0.59 10.86 32.82
C PRO A 67 0.41 10.54 31.34
N THR A 68 0.60 11.54 30.48
CA THR A 68 0.66 11.43 29.02
C THR A 68 1.90 10.60 28.66
N LYS A 69 1.86 9.31 29.01
CA LYS A 69 2.82 8.27 28.63
C LYS A 69 2.25 7.53 27.43
N LEU A 70 2.04 8.21 26.31
CA LEU A 70 1.92 7.51 25.04
C LEU A 70 2.91 8.17 24.09
N THR A 71 3.98 7.41 23.86
CA THR A 71 4.89 7.48 22.72
C THR A 71 5.31 8.89 22.27
N GLN A 72 6.51 9.29 22.69
CA GLN A 72 7.26 10.28 21.91
C GLN A 72 7.57 9.59 20.57
N ASP A 73 6.73 9.68 19.54
CA ASP A 73 7.01 9.02 18.26
C ASP A 73 8.02 9.83 17.42
N SER A 74 8.88 9.16 16.66
CA SER A 74 9.93 9.86 15.90
C SER A 74 9.38 10.46 14.60
N GLU A 75 8.99 11.73 14.66
CA GLU A 75 8.52 12.52 13.52
C GLU A 75 9.48 12.45 12.31
N GLY A 76 10.79 12.46 12.56
CA GLY A 76 11.81 12.38 11.50
C GLY A 76 11.83 11.07 10.70
N ALA A 77 11.58 9.92 11.33
CA ALA A 77 11.48 8.65 10.60
C ALA A 77 10.18 8.57 9.82
N TYR A 78 9.10 9.10 10.38
CA TYR A 78 7.80 9.19 9.73
C TYR A 78 7.83 10.10 8.50
N PHE A 79 8.54 11.23 8.57
CA PHE A 79 8.77 12.12 7.43
C PHE A 79 9.42 11.40 6.24
N ASN A 80 10.43 10.55 6.50
CA ASN A 80 11.07 9.75 5.44
C ASN A 80 10.09 8.74 4.82
N TYR A 81 9.24 8.13 5.64
CA TYR A 81 8.19 7.25 5.16
C TYR A 81 7.16 7.99 4.28
N VAL A 82 6.65 9.15 4.72
CA VAL A 82 5.72 9.97 3.93
C VAL A 82 6.34 10.40 2.60
N ASN A 83 7.63 10.78 2.60
CA ASN A 83 8.35 11.07 1.36
C ASN A 83 8.42 9.86 0.42
N HIS A 84 8.58 8.66 0.96
CA HIS A 84 8.57 7.44 0.16
C HIS A 84 7.18 7.17 -0.44
N CYS A 85 6.10 7.33 0.33
CA CYS A 85 4.73 7.25 -0.18
C CYS A 85 4.47 8.28 -1.28
N ALA A 86 4.92 9.52 -1.08
CA ALA A 86 4.80 10.59 -2.07
C ALA A 86 5.59 10.29 -3.35
N ALA A 87 6.79 9.74 -3.22
CA ALA A 87 7.63 9.36 -4.35
C ALA A 87 6.98 8.24 -5.18
N GLU A 88 6.46 7.20 -4.53
CA GLU A 88 5.77 6.09 -5.21
C GLU A 88 4.48 6.56 -5.90
N GLN A 89 3.70 7.39 -5.22
CA GLN A 89 2.49 8.00 -5.78
C GLN A 89 2.82 8.85 -7.03
N ARG A 90 3.87 9.68 -6.98
CA ARG A 90 4.32 10.47 -8.14
C ARG A 90 4.81 9.58 -9.26
N TYR A 91 5.65 8.58 -8.97
CA TYR A 91 6.15 7.65 -9.97
C TYR A 91 4.99 7.00 -10.75
N LEU A 92 3.97 6.49 -10.05
CA LEU A 92 2.81 5.87 -10.68
C LEU A 92 2.05 6.83 -11.60
N ILE A 93 1.86 8.08 -11.18
CA ILE A 93 1.02 9.07 -11.87
C ILE A 93 1.77 9.80 -12.99
N GLU A 94 3.02 10.19 -12.74
CA GLU A 94 3.81 11.11 -13.56
C GLU A 94 4.78 10.37 -14.50
N ASP A 95 5.21 9.16 -14.15
CA ASP A 95 6.18 8.41 -14.96
C ASP A 95 5.56 7.14 -15.58
N ALA A 96 5.11 6.21 -14.72
CA ALA A 96 4.65 4.90 -15.17
C ALA A 96 3.38 4.98 -16.03
N PHE A 97 2.39 5.78 -15.62
CA PHE A 97 1.14 5.91 -16.37
C PHE A 97 1.31 6.56 -17.75
N PRO A 98 2.06 7.68 -17.90
CA PRO A 98 2.37 8.23 -19.22
C PRO A 98 3.17 7.27 -20.10
N ASP A 99 4.18 6.58 -19.56
CA ASP A 99 4.95 5.58 -20.31
C ASP A 99 4.06 4.43 -20.81
N TRP A 100 3.20 3.88 -19.93
CA TRP A 100 2.22 2.87 -20.31
C TRP A 100 1.31 3.38 -21.43
N ARG A 101 0.79 4.60 -21.32
CA ARG A 101 -0.09 5.20 -22.34
C ARG A 101 0.62 5.37 -23.68
N HIS A 102 1.90 5.75 -23.67
CA HIS A 102 2.72 5.84 -24.87
C HIS A 102 2.95 4.46 -25.50
N LYS A 103 3.29 3.43 -24.70
CA LYS A 103 3.44 2.05 -25.17
C LYS A 103 2.14 1.50 -25.73
N ALA A 104 1.01 1.73 -25.06
CA ALA A 104 -0.32 1.33 -25.50
C ALA A 104 -0.71 1.95 -26.84
N SER A 105 -0.44 3.25 -27.01
CA SER A 105 -0.70 3.94 -28.28
C SER A 105 0.17 3.40 -29.42
N ARG A 106 1.46 3.12 -29.15
CA ARG A 106 2.42 2.61 -30.14
C ARG A 106 2.21 1.14 -30.50
N ALA A 107 1.62 0.34 -29.61
CA ALA A 107 1.37 -1.08 -29.82
C ALA A 107 0.44 -1.35 -31.02
N GLY A 108 -0.39 -0.38 -31.42
CA GLY A 108 -1.19 -0.48 -32.65
C GLY A 108 -2.22 -1.62 -32.66
N LEU A 109 -2.62 -2.11 -31.48
CA LEU A 109 -3.50 -3.26 -31.29
C LEU A 109 -4.90 -3.08 -31.93
N ASN A 110 -5.31 -1.84 -32.21
CA ASN A 110 -6.56 -1.53 -32.93
C ASN A 110 -6.66 -2.25 -34.28
N LYS A 111 -5.53 -2.52 -34.95
CA LYS A 111 -5.48 -3.26 -36.22
C LYS A 111 -5.87 -4.74 -36.07
N TYR A 112 -5.79 -5.27 -34.84
CA TYR A 112 -6.03 -6.66 -34.50
C TYR A 112 -7.21 -6.83 -33.53
N HIS A 113 -8.08 -5.82 -33.42
CA HIS A 113 -9.15 -5.75 -32.43
C HIS A 113 -10.07 -6.99 -32.39
N ALA A 114 -10.40 -7.57 -33.54
CA ALA A 114 -11.28 -8.74 -33.66
C ALA A 114 -10.59 -10.10 -33.42
N LEU A 115 -9.27 -10.11 -33.22
CA LEU A 115 -8.50 -11.34 -33.11
C LEU A 115 -8.76 -11.99 -31.75
N SER A 116 -9.21 -13.25 -31.75
CA SER A 116 -9.48 -14.01 -30.54
C SER A 116 -8.19 -14.53 -29.92
N VAL A 117 -8.09 -14.35 -28.61
CA VAL A 117 -6.95 -14.73 -27.77
C VAL A 117 -7.46 -15.43 -26.52
N THR A 118 -6.71 -16.39 -26.02
CA THR A 118 -7.05 -17.11 -24.78
C THR A 118 -6.13 -16.63 -23.66
N PHE A 119 -6.70 -15.97 -22.66
CA PHE A 119 -6.02 -15.51 -21.46
C PHE A 119 -6.69 -16.12 -20.23
N GLY A 120 -5.90 -16.71 -19.31
CA GLY A 120 -6.45 -17.32 -18.08
C GLY A 120 -7.48 -18.43 -18.33
N GLY A 121 -7.39 -19.14 -19.46
CA GLY A 121 -8.38 -20.15 -19.86
C GLY A 121 -9.69 -19.59 -20.42
N ARG A 122 -9.89 -18.26 -20.42
CA ARG A 122 -11.04 -17.59 -21.04
C ARG A 122 -10.68 -17.10 -22.45
N GLN A 123 -11.60 -17.26 -23.39
CA GLN A 123 -11.47 -16.70 -24.73
C GLN A 123 -12.00 -15.27 -24.72
N THR A 124 -11.21 -14.34 -25.23
CA THR A 124 -11.55 -12.91 -25.34
C THR A 124 -11.02 -12.37 -26.66
N THR A 125 -11.55 -11.25 -27.14
CA THR A 125 -10.92 -10.52 -28.25
C THR A 125 -9.79 -9.63 -27.74
N ILE A 126 -8.84 -9.25 -28.61
CA ILE A 126 -7.81 -8.24 -28.28
C ILE A 126 -8.47 -6.92 -27.87
N ALA A 127 -9.59 -6.54 -28.50
CA ALA A 127 -10.33 -5.33 -28.16
C ALA A 127 -10.84 -5.35 -26.72
N GLU A 128 -11.54 -6.42 -26.33
CA GLU A 128 -12.10 -6.58 -24.98
C GLU A 128 -11.00 -6.65 -23.94
N TRP A 129 -9.96 -7.44 -24.20
CA TRP A 129 -8.79 -7.55 -23.32
C TRP A 129 -8.14 -6.18 -23.11
N PHE A 130 -7.91 -5.43 -24.19
CA PHE A 130 -7.29 -4.11 -24.12
C PHE A 130 -8.17 -3.09 -23.39
N ALA A 131 -9.49 -3.15 -23.57
CA ALA A 131 -10.43 -2.29 -22.86
C ALA A 131 -10.44 -2.57 -21.34
N GLN A 132 -10.41 -3.86 -20.95
CA GLN A 132 -10.29 -4.26 -19.54
C GLN A 132 -8.97 -3.77 -18.94
N LEU A 133 -7.86 -3.97 -19.66
CA LEU A 133 -6.54 -3.49 -19.26
C LEU A 133 -6.52 -1.97 -19.05
N GLN A 134 -7.08 -1.21 -19.99
CA GLN A 134 -7.17 0.25 -19.90
C GLN A 134 -8.03 0.69 -18.72
N THR A 135 -9.12 -0.03 -18.44
CA THR A 135 -9.99 0.23 -17.28
C THR A 135 -9.22 0.01 -15.98
N ALA A 136 -8.51 -1.11 -15.85
CA ALA A 136 -7.68 -1.44 -14.69
C ALA A 136 -6.61 -0.38 -14.41
N VAL A 137 -5.81 -0.05 -15.43
CA VAL A 137 -4.73 0.93 -15.31
C VAL A 137 -5.27 2.33 -14.97
N THR A 138 -6.40 2.71 -15.57
CA THR A 138 -7.05 3.99 -15.26
C THR A 138 -7.55 3.99 -13.82
N PHE A 139 -8.14 2.89 -13.36
CA PHE A 139 -8.60 2.75 -11.98
C PHE A 139 -7.45 2.89 -10.98
N TRP A 140 -6.32 2.19 -11.17
CA TRP A 140 -5.16 2.31 -10.28
C TRP A 140 -4.62 3.73 -10.21
N CYS A 141 -4.53 4.41 -11.35
CA CYS A 141 -4.10 5.81 -11.42
C CYS A 141 -5.10 6.76 -10.72
N GLN A 142 -6.40 6.53 -10.88
CA GLN A 142 -7.44 7.31 -10.18
C GLN A 142 -7.38 7.10 -8.67
N GLN A 143 -7.23 5.84 -8.21
CA GLN A 143 -7.08 5.55 -6.80
C GLN A 143 -5.82 6.19 -6.23
N ALA A 144 -4.69 6.08 -6.93
CA ALA A 144 -3.45 6.74 -6.53
C ALA A 144 -3.61 8.25 -6.37
N ARG A 145 -4.37 8.92 -7.24
CA ARG A 145 -4.68 10.36 -7.12
C ARG A 145 -5.62 10.70 -5.96
N ALA A 146 -6.52 9.79 -5.61
CA ALA A 146 -7.49 9.97 -4.54
C ALA A 146 -6.89 9.72 -3.16
N ILE A 147 -5.76 8.99 -3.07
CA ILE A 147 -5.06 8.75 -1.81
C ILE A 147 -4.57 10.08 -1.24
N THR A 148 -5.06 10.39 -0.05
CA THR A 148 -4.48 11.41 0.81
C THR A 148 -3.33 10.78 1.55
N LEU A 149 -2.12 11.32 1.40
CA LEU A 149 -0.95 10.79 2.09
C LEU A 149 -1.14 10.92 3.60
N PRO A 150 -0.71 9.91 4.37
CA PRO A 150 -0.91 9.91 5.80
C PRO A 150 -0.06 11.01 6.45
N ASP A 151 -0.69 11.77 7.34
CA ASP A 151 -0.05 12.83 8.10
C ASP A 151 0.29 12.34 9.51
N PHE A 152 1.38 12.83 10.08
CA PHE A 152 1.89 12.35 11.36
C PHE A 152 0.86 12.54 12.48
N ASP A 153 0.32 13.76 12.62
CA ASP A 153 -0.62 14.09 13.68
C ASP A 153 -1.93 13.28 13.52
N THR A 154 -2.43 13.17 12.28
CA THR A 154 -3.64 12.37 12.01
C THR A 154 -3.46 10.89 12.33
N THR A 155 -2.29 10.31 12.00
CA THR A 155 -1.99 8.89 12.23
C THR A 155 -1.82 8.59 13.72
N VAL A 156 -1.18 9.50 14.48
CA VAL A 156 -1.07 9.39 15.93
C VAL A 156 -2.44 9.46 16.59
N LEU A 157 -3.30 10.39 16.17
CA LEU A 157 -4.67 10.50 16.68
C LEU A 157 -5.52 9.26 16.34
N GLU A 158 -5.40 8.73 15.13
CA GLU A 158 -6.07 7.49 14.70
C GLU A 158 -5.64 6.31 15.59
N LEU A 159 -4.33 6.12 15.77
CA LEU A 159 -3.78 5.07 16.62
C LEU A 159 -4.26 5.18 18.09
N GLN A 160 -4.32 6.39 18.62
CA GLN A 160 -4.85 6.65 19.96
C GLN A 160 -6.34 6.29 20.04
N SER A 161 -7.13 6.61 19.02
CA SER A 161 -8.57 6.26 19.02
C SER A 161 -8.82 4.74 18.98
N GLU A 162 -8.01 3.99 18.23
CA GLU A 162 -8.09 2.53 18.16
C GLU A 162 -7.71 1.86 19.49
N THR A 163 -6.67 2.38 20.16
CA THR A 163 -6.19 1.86 21.44
C THR A 163 -7.05 2.27 22.65
N THR A 164 -7.84 3.33 22.54
CA THR A 164 -8.74 3.81 23.62
C THR A 164 -10.15 3.24 23.50
N SER A 165 -10.44 2.44 22.46
CA SER A 165 -11.69 1.69 22.37
C SER A 165 -11.69 0.60 23.46
N PRO A 166 -12.63 0.63 24.42
CA PRO A 166 -12.67 -0.40 25.46
C PRO A 166 -12.99 -1.75 24.81
N SER A 167 -12.03 -2.67 24.85
CA SER A 167 -12.27 -4.09 24.58
C SER A 167 -13.27 -4.61 25.60
N SER A 168 -14.56 -4.57 25.27
CA SER A 168 -15.60 -5.30 26.00
C SER A 168 -15.42 -6.79 25.75
N ASP A 169 -14.55 -7.42 26.52
CA ASP A 169 -14.66 -8.78 27.06
C ASP A 169 -13.34 -9.15 27.72
N ILE A 170 -13.19 -8.84 29.01
CA ILE A 170 -12.26 -9.55 29.89
C ILE A 170 -12.95 -9.76 31.24
N SER A 171 -13.49 -10.97 31.42
CA SER A 171 -13.77 -11.52 32.74
C SER A 171 -12.48 -11.55 33.55
N GLU A 172 -12.61 -11.15 34.81
CA GLU A 172 -11.55 -11.10 35.81
C GLU A 172 -11.07 -12.52 36.15
N GLU A 173 -9.89 -12.93 35.69
CA GLU A 173 -9.02 -13.84 36.45
C GLU A 173 -7.59 -13.85 35.90
N ASP A 174 -6.64 -13.82 36.84
CA ASP A 174 -5.21 -14.03 36.73
C ASP A 174 -4.28 -12.93 36.15
N THR A 175 -3.69 -12.23 37.11
CA THR A 175 -2.45 -11.46 37.04
C THR A 175 -1.23 -12.36 36.83
N ALA A 176 -0.64 -12.39 35.62
CA ALA A 176 0.79 -12.60 35.37
C ALA A 176 1.11 -12.38 33.88
N ASP A 177 2.29 -11.82 33.58
CA ASP A 177 2.89 -11.58 32.26
C ASP A 177 2.39 -10.38 31.42
N MET A 178 2.87 -9.20 31.81
CA MET A 178 2.78 -7.95 31.04
C MET A 178 4.01 -7.74 30.13
N MET A 179 4.40 -8.74 29.32
CA MET A 179 5.44 -8.60 28.27
C MET A 179 5.13 -9.44 27.02
N SER A 180 3.92 -9.28 26.47
CA SER A 180 3.56 -9.90 25.19
C SER A 180 2.82 -8.88 24.32
N LEU A 181 3.57 -8.03 23.61
CA LEU A 181 3.04 -7.38 22.40
C LEU A 181 2.71 -8.48 21.38
N PRO A 182 1.59 -8.40 20.64
CA PRO A 182 1.29 -9.39 19.62
C PRO A 182 2.31 -9.23 18.49
N MET A 183 3.29 -10.13 18.42
CA MET A 183 4.12 -10.28 17.22
C MET A 183 3.21 -10.71 16.07
N ARG A 184 2.99 -9.80 15.11
CA ARG A 184 2.32 -10.12 13.85
C ARG A 184 3.18 -11.14 13.10
N ALA A 185 2.56 -12.25 12.70
CA ALA A 185 3.24 -13.37 12.06
C ALA A 185 3.97 -12.96 10.76
N PRO A 186 5.18 -13.49 10.49
CA PRO A 186 5.87 -13.27 9.22
C PRO A 186 5.14 -14.06 8.12
N ARG A 187 4.71 -13.38 7.06
CA ARG A 187 4.12 -14.03 5.88
C ARG A 187 5.23 -14.40 4.88
N HIS A 188 5.13 -15.63 4.39
CA HIS A 188 6.09 -16.40 3.60
C HIS A 188 6.53 -15.73 2.28
N PRO A 189 7.68 -16.13 1.69
CA PRO A 189 8.22 -15.55 0.47
C PRO A 189 7.42 -15.98 -0.76
N LEU A 190 7.21 -15.04 -1.69
CA LEU A 190 6.53 -15.28 -2.96
C LEU A 190 7.46 -16.00 -3.96
N ASP A 191 6.89 -17.04 -4.55
CA ASP A 191 7.50 -17.98 -5.50
C ASP A 191 7.64 -17.34 -6.89
N SER A 192 8.74 -17.64 -7.58
CA SER A 192 9.16 -16.92 -8.80
C SER A 192 8.46 -17.37 -10.10
N ASP A 193 7.46 -18.25 -10.01
CA ASP A 193 6.64 -18.70 -11.15
C ASP A 193 5.41 -17.79 -11.44
N GLY A 194 5.26 -16.67 -10.71
CA GLY A 194 4.08 -15.78 -10.70
C GLY A 194 3.83 -14.92 -11.95
N PHE A 195 4.76 -14.84 -12.91
CA PHE A 195 4.75 -13.82 -13.97
C PHE A 195 3.59 -13.89 -14.99
N ARG A 196 2.89 -15.03 -15.12
CA ARG A 196 1.65 -15.13 -15.93
C ARG A 196 0.37 -15.00 -15.10
N LEU A 197 0.44 -15.14 -13.78
CA LEU A 197 -0.70 -15.08 -12.87
C LEU A 197 -1.12 -13.65 -12.54
N GLU A 198 -0.17 -12.71 -12.52
CA GLU A 198 -0.41 -11.35 -11.99
C GLU A 198 -1.45 -10.54 -12.78
N ILE A 199 -1.47 -10.59 -14.11
CA ILE A 199 -2.51 -9.86 -14.87
C ILE A 199 -3.88 -10.52 -14.74
N THR A 200 -3.94 -11.86 -14.69
CA THR A 200 -5.19 -12.56 -14.40
C THR A 200 -5.72 -12.21 -13.02
N ALA A 201 -4.88 -12.18 -11.98
CA ALA A 201 -5.28 -11.75 -10.65
C ALA A 201 -5.69 -10.26 -10.62
N ALA A 202 -4.95 -9.40 -11.33
CA ALA A 202 -5.25 -7.98 -11.44
C ALA A 202 -6.55 -7.67 -12.21
N LEU A 203 -6.93 -8.53 -13.17
CA LEU A 203 -8.20 -8.47 -13.90
C LEU A 203 -9.35 -9.20 -13.17
N GLU A 204 -9.05 -10.21 -12.35
CA GLU A 204 -10.04 -10.90 -11.49
C GLU A 204 -10.43 -10.07 -10.26
N ALA A 205 -9.61 -9.10 -9.86
CA ALA A 205 -9.91 -8.14 -8.78
C ALA A 205 -10.84 -6.98 -9.20
N LEU A 206 -11.25 -6.94 -10.48
CA LEU A 206 -12.25 -6.01 -11.03
C LEU A 206 -13.59 -6.73 -11.26
#